data_AF-A0A359LWB2-F1
#
_entry.id   AF-A0A359LWB2-F1
#
_cell.length_a   1.000
_cell.length_b   1.000
_cell.length_c   1.000
_cell.angle_alpha   90.00
_cell.angle_beta   90.00
_cell.angle_gamma   90.00
#
_symmetry.space_group_name_H-M   'P 1'
#
loop_
_entity.id
_entity.type
_entity.pdbx_description
1 polymer ?
#
loop_
_entity_poly.entity_id
_entity_poly.type
_entity_poly.pdbx_seq_one_letter_code
_entity_poly.pdbx_strand_id
1 'polypeptide(L)'
;LVAALARLASCLEPQAEGSCPTDEDARIAQAMQPPPALEVLADAFRLSAFERDIVLLCAGVELDSKFAARCAAAQGDARRPHATFSMALASLPGAHWSAVSPAGPLRHWRLVHCDESAGITTSPLRIDERVLHFIAGLPCLEESLQHILQPVLAEDPLPPSQEQALASILRLCQDTSGEPPVVHLGGNDPLGKRCVAALAARRMGQQLFAIRAAEIPAGGRDRDLLLRIWNRETALSCAALLIESGGEPSLEPAAAFAERAAGCVFYSGPDPLRPASRGTLRVEVNKPAAVEQYEIWRRHLNGAGDGVEVERVVSQFDLSAGQIRAAAAAAGGEPSRLWEVCRAQSRPRLEDLAERIRPTASWDSIVLPETQRGTLLEISAQVRRRATVYDDWGFAAQCARGLGITALFAGPSGAGKTMAAEVLAAELRLDLYRIDLSAVISKYIGETEKNLRRVFDAAEEGGAILLFDEADALFGKRSEVKDSHDRYANIEVSYLLQRTES
;
A
#
# COMPACT_ATOMS: atom_id res chain seq x y z
N LEU A 1 21.95 15.79 25.29
CA LEU A 1 20.76 16.31 25.99
C LEU A 1 21.13 16.95 27.34
N VAL A 2 21.75 16.21 28.26
CA VAL A 2 22.13 16.70 29.61
C VAL A 2 22.95 18.00 29.59
N ALA A 3 24.06 18.04 28.84
CA ALA A 3 24.90 19.24 28.73
C ALA A 3 24.14 20.46 28.14
N ALA A 4 23.23 20.22 27.19
CA ALA A 4 22.43 21.29 26.59
C ALA A 4 21.41 21.85 27.60
N LEU A 5 20.78 21.00 28.42
CA LEU A 5 19.90 21.42 29.50
C LEU A 5 20.65 22.20 30.59
N ALA A 6 21.89 21.81 30.91
CA ALA A 6 22.74 22.55 31.85
C ALA A 6 23.05 23.97 31.35
N ARG A 7 23.36 24.12 30.06
CA ARG A 7 23.57 25.45 29.42
C ARG A 7 22.32 26.33 29.53
N LEU A 8 21.14 25.77 29.25
CA LEU A 8 19.89 26.54 29.36
C LEU A 8 19.58 26.94 30.81
N ALA A 9 19.86 26.07 31.79
CA ALA A 9 19.66 26.39 33.18
C ALA A 9 20.46 27.64 33.61
N SER A 10 21.71 27.78 33.16
CA SER A 10 22.51 28.99 33.42
C SER A 10 21.96 30.26 32.77
N CYS A 11 21.23 30.16 31.66
CA CYS A 11 20.56 31.31 31.04
C CYS A 11 19.31 31.76 31.82
N LEU A 12 18.60 30.82 32.46
CA LEU A 12 17.39 31.11 33.25
C LEU A 12 17.71 31.66 34.65
N GLU A 13 18.85 31.29 35.23
CA GLU A 13 19.28 31.69 36.57
C GLU A 13 20.72 32.23 36.56
N PRO A 14 20.96 33.48 36.11
CA PRO A 14 22.30 34.05 36.01
C PRO A 14 23.05 34.21 37.35
N GLN A 15 22.40 33.95 38.50
CA GLN A 15 22.99 34.03 39.85
C GLN A 15 23.19 32.66 40.53
N ALA A 16 22.84 31.54 39.89
CA ALA A 16 23.05 30.21 40.46
C ALA A 16 24.49 29.74 40.20
N GLU A 17 25.31 29.65 41.24
CA GLU A 17 26.63 28.99 41.22
C GLU A 17 26.47 27.49 40.92
N GLY A 18 26.36 27.13 39.65
CA GLY A 18 26.32 25.76 39.15
C GLY A 18 27.12 25.67 37.85
N SER A 19 27.97 24.66 37.74
CA SER A 19 28.94 24.47 36.65
C SER A 19 28.35 24.78 35.26
N CYS A 20 28.85 25.86 34.65
CA CYS A 20 28.66 26.14 33.22
C CYS A 20 29.18 24.93 32.43
N PRO A 21 28.52 24.48 31.35
CA PRO A 21 29.04 23.40 30.54
C PRO A 21 30.44 23.75 30.07
N THR A 22 31.40 22.89 30.38
CA THR A 22 32.81 23.06 30.00
C THR A 22 32.96 22.91 28.48
N ASP A 23 34.00 23.51 27.88
CA ASP A 23 34.41 23.29 26.47
C ASP A 23 34.51 21.78 26.11
N GLU A 24 34.70 20.93 27.12
CA GLU A 24 34.72 19.48 27.02
C GLU A 24 33.36 18.86 26.62
N ASP A 25 32.23 19.38 27.11
CA ASP A 25 30.90 18.89 26.75
C ASP A 25 30.52 19.24 25.30
N ALA A 26 30.95 20.41 24.84
CA ALA A 26 30.79 20.83 23.44
C ALA A 26 31.65 19.96 22.51
N ARG A 27 32.86 19.59 22.92
CA ARG A 27 33.73 18.65 22.19
C ARG A 27 33.16 17.23 22.19
N ILE A 28 32.59 16.76 23.31
CA ILE A 28 31.94 15.45 23.39
C ILE A 28 30.74 15.39 22.46
N ALA A 29 29.87 16.41 22.47
CA ALA A 29 28.73 16.49 21.55
C ALA A 29 29.16 16.50 20.07
N GLN A 30 30.25 17.20 19.73
CA GLN A 30 30.84 17.21 18.38
C GLN A 30 31.52 15.88 18.01
N ALA A 31 31.93 15.06 18.99
CA ALA A 31 32.58 13.77 18.78
C ALA A 31 31.62 12.57 18.81
N MET A 32 30.34 12.74 19.18
CA MET A 32 29.35 11.66 19.22
C MET A 32 28.97 11.18 17.82
N GLN A 33 29.01 9.85 17.62
CA GLN A 33 28.42 9.19 16.46
C GLN A 33 27.41 8.11 16.93
N PRO A 34 26.12 8.22 16.56
CA PRO A 34 25.50 9.30 15.79
C PRO A 34 25.45 10.64 16.56
N PRO A 35 25.29 11.78 15.86
CA PRO A 35 25.14 13.09 16.49
C PRO A 35 23.95 13.13 17.46
N PRO A 36 23.95 14.02 18.46
CA PRO A 36 22.84 14.14 19.40
C PRO A 36 21.51 14.44 18.69
N ALA A 37 20.42 13.78 19.09
CA ALA A 37 19.10 13.91 18.46
C ALA A 37 18.61 15.36 18.32
N LEU A 38 18.94 16.24 19.28
CA LEU A 38 18.59 17.66 19.21
C LEU A 38 19.27 18.38 18.03
N GLU A 39 20.52 18.05 17.70
CA GLU A 39 21.23 18.65 16.57
C GLU A 39 20.70 18.09 15.25
N VAL A 40 20.41 16.77 15.19
CA VAL A 40 19.73 16.17 14.02
C VAL A 40 18.40 16.87 13.75
N LEU A 41 17.61 17.14 14.80
CA LEU A 41 16.35 17.85 14.68
C LEU A 41 16.54 19.32 14.22
N ALA A 42 17.54 20.01 14.77
CA ALA A 42 17.84 21.39 14.38
C ALA A 42 18.24 21.48 12.90
N ASP A 43 19.09 20.56 12.44
CA ASP A 43 19.53 20.50 11.04
C ASP A 43 18.37 20.14 10.10
N ALA A 44 17.57 19.14 10.46
CA ALA A 44 16.44 18.67 9.65
C ALA A 44 15.40 19.77 9.37
N PHE A 45 15.10 20.61 10.36
CA PHE A 45 14.13 21.70 10.22
C PHE A 45 14.76 23.09 10.07
N ARG A 46 16.10 23.16 9.91
CA ARG A 46 16.89 24.39 9.79
C ARG A 46 16.59 25.40 10.91
N LEU A 47 16.54 24.89 12.14
CA LEU A 47 16.28 25.71 13.32
C LEU A 47 17.45 26.65 13.58
N SER A 48 17.13 27.91 13.88
CA SER A 48 18.10 28.81 14.50
C SER A 48 18.49 28.34 15.91
N ALA A 49 19.60 28.86 16.43
CA ALA A 49 20.02 28.56 17.80
C ALA A 49 18.93 28.90 18.84
N PHE A 50 18.19 30.00 18.64
CA PHE A 50 17.09 30.40 19.51
C PHE A 50 15.90 29.43 19.43
N GLU A 51 15.52 28.98 18.23
CA GLU A 51 14.41 28.02 18.07
C GLU A 51 14.77 26.64 18.62
N ARG A 52 16.01 26.17 18.41
CA ARG A 52 16.54 24.95 19.04
C ARG A 52 16.47 25.05 20.56
N ASP A 53 16.86 26.19 21.11
CA ASP A 53 16.87 26.43 22.56
C ASP A 53 15.44 26.51 23.12
N ILE A 54 14.44 26.98 22.34
CA ILE A 54 13.01 26.87 22.71
C ILE A 54 12.54 25.40 22.76
N VAL A 55 12.88 24.58 21.76
CA VAL A 55 12.51 23.15 21.76
C VAL A 55 13.10 22.46 23.00
N LEU A 56 14.36 22.74 23.28
CA LEU A 56 15.06 22.17 24.44
C LEU A 56 14.50 22.69 25.77
N LEU A 57 14.10 23.95 25.85
CA LEU A 57 13.42 24.53 27.01
C LEU A 57 12.11 23.78 27.30
N CYS A 58 11.28 23.55 26.28
CA CYS A 58 10.04 22.78 26.40
C CYS A 58 10.31 21.32 26.78
N ALA A 59 11.31 20.67 26.17
CA ALA A 59 11.72 19.31 26.53
C ALA A 59 12.20 19.23 27.98
N GLY A 60 12.97 20.21 28.45
CA GLY A 60 13.46 20.27 29.82
C GLY A 60 12.35 20.30 30.87
N VAL A 61 11.28 21.06 30.61
CA VAL A 61 10.09 21.13 31.50
C VAL A 61 9.41 19.76 31.64
N GLU A 62 9.30 18.98 30.57
CA GLU A 62 8.67 17.65 30.61
C GLU A 62 9.60 16.57 31.20
N LEU A 63 10.92 16.69 31.01
CA LEU A 63 11.89 15.67 31.43
C LEU A 63 12.43 15.86 32.86
N ASP A 64 12.44 17.09 33.40
CA ASP A 64 12.97 17.40 34.72
C ASP A 64 12.12 18.43 35.46
N SER A 65 11.47 17.99 36.55
CA SER A 65 10.70 18.85 37.45
C SER A 65 11.48 20.05 38.00
N LYS A 66 12.81 19.96 38.16
CA LYS A 66 13.64 21.10 38.57
C LYS A 66 13.66 22.18 37.49
N PHE A 67 13.61 21.79 36.23
CA PHE A 67 13.60 22.71 35.11
C PHE A 67 12.27 23.49 35.03
N ALA A 68 11.15 22.83 35.32
CA ALA A 68 9.85 23.49 35.48
C ALA A 68 9.88 24.56 36.59
N ALA A 69 10.54 24.29 37.72
CA ALA A 69 10.72 25.26 38.80
C ALA A 69 11.59 26.46 38.37
N ARG A 70 12.65 26.24 37.58
CA ARG A 70 13.47 27.32 37.00
C ARG A 70 12.66 28.21 36.06
N CYS A 71 11.77 27.65 35.25
CA CYS A 71 10.86 28.42 34.40
C CYS A 71 9.92 29.32 35.22
N ALA A 72 9.42 28.83 36.36
CA ALA A 72 8.58 29.62 37.26
C ALA A 72 9.37 30.78 37.90
N ALA A 73 10.61 30.51 38.33
CA ALA A 73 11.51 31.52 38.89
C ALA A 73 11.87 32.61 37.87
N ALA A 74 12.25 32.24 36.65
CA ALA A 74 12.58 33.17 35.57
C ALA A 74 11.40 34.07 35.16
N GLN A 75 10.16 33.60 35.35
CA GLN A 75 8.94 34.38 35.09
C GLN A 75 8.46 35.19 36.32
N GLY A 76 9.06 34.99 37.49
CA GLY A 76 8.63 35.63 38.74
C GLY A 76 7.23 35.22 39.22
N ASP A 77 6.68 34.08 38.76
CA ASP A 77 5.38 33.55 39.19
C ASP A 77 5.46 32.03 39.38
N ALA A 78 5.40 31.59 40.64
CA ALA A 78 5.43 30.18 41.03
C ALA A 78 4.29 29.35 40.40
N ARG A 79 3.20 30.00 39.94
CA ARG A 79 2.06 29.33 39.30
C ARG A 79 2.28 29.09 37.80
N ARG A 80 3.44 29.49 37.25
CA ARG A 80 3.78 29.31 35.82
C ARG A 80 5.00 28.39 35.64
N PRO A 81 4.94 27.11 36.03
CA PRO A 81 6.05 26.16 35.89
C PRO A 81 6.20 25.63 34.45
N HIS A 82 5.95 26.46 33.44
CA HIS A 82 5.95 26.08 32.04
C HIS A 82 6.74 27.10 31.20
N ALA A 83 7.23 26.65 30.05
CA ALA A 83 7.86 27.54 29.10
C ALA A 83 6.84 28.52 28.51
N THR A 84 7.26 29.76 28.25
CA THR A 84 6.49 30.78 27.52
C THR A 84 7.42 31.49 26.54
N PHE A 85 6.86 32.03 25.46
CA PHE A 85 7.68 32.73 24.48
C PHE A 85 8.23 34.05 25.03
N SER A 86 7.47 34.75 25.89
CA SER A 86 7.95 35.95 26.57
C SER A 86 9.16 35.68 27.47
N MET A 87 9.17 34.55 28.19
CA MET A 87 10.32 34.12 28.98
C MET A 87 11.52 33.79 28.09
N ALA A 88 11.29 33.06 26.99
CA ALA A 88 12.34 32.73 26.03
C ALA A 88 12.99 33.99 25.43
N LEU A 89 12.18 34.98 25.01
CA LEU A 89 12.67 36.26 24.49
C LEU A 89 13.54 37.03 25.50
N ALA A 90 13.21 36.96 26.79
CA ALA A 90 13.93 37.68 27.83
C ALA A 90 15.23 36.98 28.26
N SER A 91 15.28 35.65 28.18
CA SER A 91 16.32 34.84 28.83
C SER A 91 17.30 34.16 27.87
N LEU A 92 16.90 33.92 26.62
CA LEU A 92 17.72 33.17 25.65
C LEU A 92 18.43 34.10 24.66
N PRO A 93 19.67 33.78 24.25
CA PRO A 93 20.40 34.56 23.26
C PRO A 93 19.80 34.40 21.85
N GLY A 94 20.00 35.41 20.99
CA GLY A 94 19.55 35.36 19.58
C GLY A 94 18.03 35.43 19.39
N ALA A 95 17.31 35.94 20.40
CA ALA A 95 15.87 36.09 20.42
C ALA A 95 15.33 36.89 19.22
N HIS A 96 14.28 36.37 18.60
CA HIS A 96 13.62 37.03 17.46
C HIS A 96 12.15 36.63 17.36
N TRP A 97 11.33 37.55 16.87
CA TRP A 97 9.87 37.37 16.81
C TRP A 97 9.39 36.38 15.75
N SER A 98 10.18 36.10 14.70
CA SER A 98 9.77 35.16 13.65
C SER A 98 9.64 33.71 14.14
N ALA A 99 10.27 33.34 15.26
CA ALA A 99 10.17 32.00 15.85
C ALA A 99 8.73 31.60 16.24
N VAL A 100 7.87 32.56 16.59
CA VAL A 100 6.46 32.31 16.95
C VAL A 100 5.49 32.53 15.77
N SER A 101 6.00 32.83 14.58
CA SER A 101 5.19 32.98 13.37
C SER A 101 4.57 31.63 12.96
N PRO A 102 3.33 31.60 12.43
CA PRO A 102 2.74 30.39 11.85
C PRO A 102 3.58 29.75 10.73
N ALA A 103 4.41 30.55 10.05
CA ALA A 103 5.33 30.11 9.00
C ALA A 103 6.71 29.71 9.54
N GLY A 104 7.03 30.04 10.79
CA GLY A 104 8.29 29.67 11.43
C GLY A 104 8.33 28.16 11.71
N PRO A 105 9.52 27.53 11.70
CA PRO A 105 9.66 26.08 11.76
C PRO A 105 9.04 25.47 13.01
N LEU A 106 9.11 26.15 14.16
CA LEU A 106 8.52 25.71 15.42
C LEU A 106 7.02 25.42 15.32
N ARG A 107 6.26 26.32 14.70
CA ARG A 107 4.80 26.17 14.51
C ARG A 107 4.46 25.46 13.21
N HIS A 108 5.22 25.71 12.15
CA HIS A 108 4.95 25.13 10.84
C HIS A 108 5.05 23.61 10.88
N TRP A 109 6.12 23.08 11.47
CA TRP A 109 6.36 21.65 11.66
C TRP A 109 5.79 21.13 12.99
N ARG A 110 5.03 21.96 13.72
CA ARG A 110 4.41 21.62 15.00
C ARG A 110 5.41 21.04 16.02
N LEU A 111 6.65 21.52 16.04
CA LEU A 111 7.64 21.05 17.01
C LEU A 111 7.24 21.43 18.44
N VAL A 112 6.53 22.55 18.56
CA VAL A 112 5.92 23.02 19.80
C VAL A 112 4.48 23.48 19.54
N HIS A 113 3.63 23.32 20.54
CA HIS A 113 2.24 23.77 20.57
C HIS A 113 2.14 25.00 21.47
N CYS A 114 1.43 26.03 20.99
CA CYS A 114 1.05 27.18 21.80
C CYS A 114 -0.44 27.04 22.15
N ASP A 115 -0.77 27.00 23.43
CA ASP A 115 -2.16 27.06 23.88
C ASP A 115 -2.73 28.46 23.53
N GLU A 116 -3.85 28.59 22.82
CA GLU A 116 -4.34 29.92 22.38
C GLU A 116 -5.13 30.68 23.46
N SER A 117 -5.23 30.14 24.68
CA SER A 117 -6.09 30.67 25.75
C SER A 117 -5.67 32.02 26.36
N ALA A 118 -4.37 32.35 26.38
CA ALA A 118 -3.86 33.53 27.11
C ALA A 118 -2.97 34.47 26.26
N GLY A 119 -2.99 34.33 24.93
CA GLY A 119 -2.18 35.12 24.00
C GLY A 119 -0.84 34.48 23.63
N ILE A 120 -0.38 34.74 22.41
CA ILE A 120 0.72 34.00 21.76
C ILE A 120 2.03 33.98 22.56
N THR A 121 2.33 35.04 23.31
CA THR A 121 3.62 35.16 24.01
C THR A 121 3.60 34.62 25.43
N THR A 122 2.45 34.68 26.10
CA THR A 122 2.26 34.36 27.51
C THR A 122 1.65 32.99 27.74
N SER A 123 1.06 32.39 26.72
CA SER A 123 0.54 31.04 26.78
C SER A 123 1.64 29.99 27.01
N PRO A 124 1.30 28.87 27.67
CA PRO A 124 2.20 27.73 27.79
C PRO A 124 2.65 27.23 26.41
N LEU A 125 3.96 27.09 26.26
CA LEU A 125 4.58 26.35 25.16
C LEU A 125 4.78 24.91 25.61
N ARG A 126 4.30 23.96 24.80
CA ARG A 126 4.47 22.53 25.02
C ARG A 126 5.23 21.92 23.86
N ILE A 127 6.16 21.02 24.14
CA ILE A 127 6.79 20.23 23.08
C ILE A 127 5.78 19.22 22.54
N ASP A 128 5.86 18.95 21.25
CA ASP A 128 5.11 17.85 20.65
C ASP A 128 5.62 16.50 21.16
N GLU A 129 4.72 15.57 21.49
CA GLU A 129 5.06 14.28 22.08
C GLU A 129 5.99 13.45 21.18
N ARG A 130 5.74 13.44 19.86
CA ARG A 130 6.58 12.72 18.91
C ARG A 130 7.99 13.30 18.86
N VAL A 131 8.11 14.61 18.98
CA VAL A 131 9.39 15.33 19.02
C VAL A 131 10.13 15.07 20.33
N LEU A 132 9.41 15.04 21.46
CA LEU A 132 9.98 14.66 22.76
C LEU A 132 10.54 13.23 22.73
N HIS A 133 9.76 12.28 22.20
CA HIS A 133 10.19 10.89 22.03
C HIS A 133 11.43 10.78 21.14
N PHE A 134 11.50 11.55 20.05
CA PHE A 134 12.70 11.60 19.21
C PHE A 134 13.94 12.07 19.99
N ILE A 135 13.82 13.18 20.73
CA ILE A 135 14.93 13.73 21.52
C ILE A 135 15.35 12.77 22.65
N ALA A 136 14.40 12.01 23.20
CA ALA A 136 14.63 10.97 24.18
C ALA A 136 15.22 9.67 23.59
N GLY A 137 15.31 9.54 22.27
CA GLY A 137 15.85 8.37 21.58
C GLY A 137 14.87 7.19 21.47
N LEU A 138 13.55 7.44 21.56
CA LEU A 138 12.52 6.42 21.44
C LEU A 138 12.08 6.26 19.97
N PRO A 139 12.19 5.05 19.38
CA PRO A 139 11.79 4.79 18.00
C PRO A 139 10.29 4.48 17.92
N CYS A 140 9.45 5.52 17.92
CA CYS A 140 8.00 5.39 17.78
C CYS A 140 7.44 6.30 16.69
N LEU A 141 6.35 5.86 16.06
CA LEU A 141 5.55 6.68 15.14
C LEU A 141 4.60 7.59 15.93
N GLU A 142 4.26 8.75 15.38
CA GLU A 142 3.24 9.64 15.94
C GLU A 142 1.87 8.95 16.08
N GLU A 143 1.19 9.13 17.21
CA GLU A 143 -0.08 8.48 17.53
C GLU A 143 -1.15 8.69 16.44
N SER A 144 -1.29 9.92 15.93
CA SER A 144 -2.26 10.21 14.87
C SER A 144 -1.96 9.48 13.55
N LEU A 145 -0.69 9.13 13.31
CA LEU A 145 -0.28 8.36 12.13
C LEU A 145 -0.45 6.86 12.34
N GLN A 146 -0.37 6.34 13.59
CA GLN A 146 -0.45 4.89 13.86
C GLN A 146 -1.76 4.25 13.40
N HIS A 147 -2.86 5.01 13.37
CA HIS A 147 -4.16 4.50 12.93
C HIS A 147 -4.34 4.49 11.41
N ILE A 148 -3.57 5.31 10.69
CA ILE A 148 -3.75 5.57 9.25
C ILE A 148 -2.62 4.93 8.44
N LEU A 149 -1.41 4.90 9.00
CA LEU A 149 -0.23 4.33 8.38
C LEU A 149 0.01 2.90 8.83
N GLN A 150 0.34 2.04 7.87
CA GLN A 150 0.74 0.66 8.11
C GLN A 150 2.21 0.48 7.73
N PRO A 151 3.10 0.02 8.62
CA PRO A 151 4.46 -0.29 8.23
C PRO A 151 4.46 -1.47 7.24
N VAL A 152 5.18 -1.31 6.14
CA VAL A 152 5.32 -2.37 5.12
C VAL A 152 6.68 -3.02 5.28
N LEU A 153 6.67 -4.32 5.58
CA LEU A 153 7.90 -5.11 5.69
C LEU A 153 8.36 -5.57 4.31
N ALA A 154 9.66 -5.47 4.09
CA ALA A 154 10.31 -6.02 2.92
C ALA A 154 10.44 -7.54 3.07
N GLU A 155 10.01 -8.30 2.06
CA GLU A 155 10.21 -9.75 1.98
C GLU A 155 11.25 -10.07 0.90
N ASP A 156 12.34 -10.73 1.31
CA ASP A 156 13.40 -11.24 0.41
C ASP A 156 13.33 -12.77 0.32
N PRO A 157 13.73 -13.39 -0.81
CA PRO A 157 14.15 -12.77 -2.08
C PRO A 157 12.98 -12.47 -3.03
N LEU A 158 13.17 -11.48 -3.90
CA LEU A 158 12.24 -11.18 -5.00
C LEU A 158 12.44 -12.16 -6.18
N PRO A 159 11.39 -12.43 -6.97
CA PRO A 159 11.53 -13.02 -8.30
C PRO A 159 12.38 -12.14 -9.25
N PRO A 160 13.12 -12.71 -10.21
CA PRO A 160 13.97 -11.95 -11.13
C PRO A 160 13.27 -10.79 -11.86
N SER A 161 12.04 -10.99 -12.33
CA SER A 161 11.21 -9.95 -12.94
C SER A 161 10.95 -8.76 -12.01
N GLN A 162 10.68 -9.03 -10.74
CA GLN A 162 10.47 -8.01 -9.72
C GLN A 162 11.80 -7.38 -9.25
N GLU A 163 12.91 -8.11 -9.27
CA GLU A 163 14.25 -7.55 -9.07
C GLU A 163 14.62 -6.52 -10.15
N GLN A 164 14.23 -6.76 -11.41
CA GLN A 164 14.40 -5.78 -12.49
C GLN A 164 13.57 -4.51 -12.26
N ALA A 165 12.33 -4.67 -11.77
CA ALA A 165 11.49 -3.53 -11.38
C ALA A 165 12.15 -2.73 -10.24
N LEU A 166 12.65 -3.40 -9.20
CA LEU A 166 13.40 -2.77 -8.11
C LEU A 166 14.64 -2.03 -8.62
N ALA A 167 15.46 -2.65 -9.47
CA ALA A 167 16.65 -2.03 -10.04
C ALA A 167 16.30 -0.78 -10.87
N SER A 168 15.17 -0.81 -11.57
CA SER A 168 14.67 0.32 -12.36
C SER A 168 14.28 1.49 -11.44
N ILE A 169 13.56 1.22 -10.35
CA ILE A 169 13.21 2.23 -9.33
C ILE A 169 14.48 2.87 -8.76
N LEU A 170 15.45 2.07 -8.33
CA LEU A 170 16.68 2.59 -7.70
C LEU A 170 17.49 3.47 -8.66
N ARG A 171 17.61 3.09 -9.93
CA ARG A 171 18.29 3.90 -10.94
C ARG A 171 17.58 5.25 -11.14
N LEU A 172 16.26 5.22 -11.29
CA LEU A 172 15.45 6.43 -11.51
C LEU A 172 15.52 7.40 -10.33
N CYS A 173 15.53 6.88 -9.10
CA CYS A 173 15.69 7.70 -7.90
C CYS A 173 17.10 8.30 -7.77
N GLN A 174 18.14 7.63 -8.26
CA GLN A 174 19.53 8.12 -8.24
C GLN A 174 19.77 9.24 -9.26
N ASP A 175 19.15 9.17 -10.43
CA ASP A 175 19.39 10.12 -11.53
C ASP A 175 18.66 11.47 -11.35
N THR A 176 17.83 11.60 -10.30
CA THR A 176 17.02 12.82 -10.08
C THR A 176 17.78 13.84 -9.22
N SER A 177 18.18 14.95 -9.82
CA SER A 177 18.76 16.12 -9.12
C SER A 177 17.64 17.00 -8.54
N GLY A 178 16.88 16.52 -7.55
CA GLY A 178 15.75 17.25 -6.98
C GLY A 178 14.86 16.38 -6.08
N GLU A 179 13.60 16.80 -5.89
CA GLU A 179 12.61 15.94 -5.24
C GLU A 179 12.37 14.70 -6.11
N PRO A 180 12.43 13.48 -5.53
CA PRO A 180 12.25 12.26 -6.31
C PRO A 180 10.84 12.23 -6.89
N PRO A 181 10.65 11.75 -8.13
CA PRO A 181 9.32 11.64 -8.73
C PRO A 181 8.44 10.65 -7.94
N VAL A 182 7.13 10.73 -8.14
CA VAL A 182 6.19 9.72 -7.67
C VAL A 182 6.39 8.45 -8.49
N VAL A 183 6.65 7.32 -7.83
CA VAL A 183 6.81 6.02 -8.49
C VAL A 183 5.45 5.32 -8.52
N HIS A 184 4.81 5.30 -9.70
CA HIS A 184 3.58 4.56 -9.93
C HIS A 184 3.90 3.08 -10.19
N LEU A 185 3.45 2.23 -9.28
CA LEU A 185 3.57 0.78 -9.35
C LEU A 185 2.36 0.20 -10.11
N GLY A 186 2.56 0.04 -11.42
CA GLY A 186 1.64 -0.65 -12.32
C GLY A 186 1.69 -2.17 -12.12
N GLY A 187 0.87 -2.89 -12.89
CA GLY A 187 0.90 -4.35 -12.97
C GLY A 187 -0.14 -5.06 -12.10
N ASN A 188 -0.15 -6.38 -12.17
CA ASN A 188 -1.19 -7.25 -11.60
C ASN A 188 -0.80 -7.95 -10.28
N ASP A 189 0.31 -7.58 -9.62
CA ASP A 189 0.71 -8.16 -8.33
C ASP A 189 0.69 -7.14 -7.17
N PRO A 190 -0.46 -6.90 -6.51
CA PRO A 190 -0.53 -5.98 -5.37
C PRO A 190 0.45 -6.30 -4.23
N LEU A 191 0.70 -7.59 -3.97
CA LEU A 191 1.66 -8.02 -2.93
C LEU A 191 3.10 -7.78 -3.38
N GLY A 192 3.41 -8.11 -4.63
CA GLY A 192 4.69 -7.80 -5.27
C GLY A 192 5.00 -6.31 -5.26
N LYS A 193 4.01 -5.45 -5.55
CA LYS A 193 4.16 -3.98 -5.51
C LYS A 193 4.59 -3.50 -4.11
N ARG A 194 3.93 -3.98 -3.05
CA ARG A 194 4.30 -3.67 -1.66
C ARG A 194 5.73 -4.12 -1.36
N CYS A 195 6.10 -5.34 -1.76
CA CYS A 195 7.44 -5.89 -1.50
C CYS A 195 8.53 -5.10 -2.24
N VAL A 196 8.32 -4.80 -3.53
CA VAL A 196 9.25 -4.01 -4.36
C VAL A 196 9.41 -2.60 -3.80
N ALA A 197 8.32 -1.94 -3.42
CA ALA A 197 8.37 -0.62 -2.78
C ALA A 197 9.15 -0.65 -1.45
N ALA A 198 8.88 -1.65 -0.60
CA ALA A 198 9.51 -1.78 0.70
C ALA A 198 11.02 -2.03 0.57
N LEU A 199 11.42 -2.87 -0.38
CA LEU A 199 12.83 -3.11 -0.68
C LEU A 199 13.51 -1.89 -1.30
N ALA A 200 12.84 -1.17 -2.19
CA ALA A 200 13.35 0.08 -2.72
C ALA A 200 13.61 1.10 -1.61
N ALA A 201 12.62 1.34 -0.74
CA ALA A 201 12.75 2.21 0.42
C ALA A 201 13.92 1.78 1.32
N ARG A 202 13.99 0.49 1.68
CA ARG A 202 15.07 -0.05 2.51
C ARG A 202 16.45 0.16 1.91
N ARG A 203 16.61 -0.04 0.59
CA ARG A 203 17.88 0.20 -0.13
C ARG A 203 18.27 1.68 -0.17
N MET A 204 17.30 2.59 -0.05
CA MET A 204 17.51 4.02 0.11
C MET A 204 17.67 4.45 1.58
N GLY A 205 17.75 3.50 2.52
CA GLY A 205 17.88 3.78 3.95
C GLY A 205 16.59 4.27 4.60
N GLN A 206 15.43 3.98 3.99
CA GLN A 206 14.12 4.43 4.44
C GLN A 206 13.22 3.28 4.90
N GLN A 207 12.33 3.56 5.86
CA GLN A 207 11.25 2.66 6.24
C GLN A 207 9.97 2.99 5.46
N LEU A 208 9.34 2.00 4.83
CA LEU A 208 8.11 2.21 4.07
C LEU A 208 6.87 2.15 4.97
N PHE A 209 5.99 3.14 4.82
CA PHE A 209 4.65 3.15 5.40
C PHE A 209 3.61 3.26 4.29
N ALA A 210 2.55 2.46 4.39
CA ALA A 210 1.41 2.50 3.49
C ALA A 210 0.25 3.31 4.07
N ILE A 211 -0.40 4.11 3.23
CA ILE A 211 -1.64 4.83 3.50
C ILE A 211 -2.65 4.48 2.41
N ARG A 212 -3.92 4.27 2.79
CA ARG A 212 -5.00 4.16 1.79
C ARG A 212 -5.35 5.55 1.27
N ALA A 213 -5.54 5.72 -0.03
CA ALA A 213 -5.89 7.00 -0.63
C ALA A 213 -7.20 7.58 -0.03
N ALA A 214 -8.15 6.72 0.35
CA ALA A 214 -9.36 7.11 1.07
C ALA A 214 -9.13 7.78 2.45
N GLU A 215 -8.00 7.55 3.10
CA GLU A 215 -7.66 8.17 4.40
C GLU A 215 -7.05 9.57 4.23
N ILE A 216 -6.71 9.96 2.99
CA ILE A 216 -6.15 11.29 2.71
C ILE A 216 -7.30 12.30 2.66
N PRO A 217 -7.32 13.34 3.52
CA PRO A 217 -8.43 14.27 3.57
C PRO A 217 -8.66 15.02 2.25
N ALA A 218 -9.91 15.10 1.83
CA ALA A 218 -10.31 15.94 0.69
C ALA A 218 -10.18 17.44 1.01
N GLY A 219 -10.47 17.81 2.26
CA GLY A 219 -10.36 19.19 2.76
C GLY A 219 -8.91 19.67 2.81
N GLY A 220 -8.64 20.81 2.19
CA GLY A 220 -7.27 21.34 2.09
C GLY A 220 -6.59 21.61 3.44
N ARG A 221 -7.35 22.02 4.47
CA ARG A 221 -6.81 22.29 5.81
C ARG A 221 -6.31 21.02 6.50
N ASP A 222 -7.13 19.98 6.53
CA ASP A 222 -6.78 18.72 7.20
C ASP A 222 -5.71 17.97 6.42
N ARG A 223 -5.73 18.07 5.08
CA ARG A 223 -4.66 17.56 4.22
C ARG A 223 -3.33 18.27 4.47
N ASP A 224 -3.32 19.60 4.62
CA ASP A 224 -2.11 20.36 4.95
C ASP A 224 -1.57 20.00 6.34
N LEU A 225 -2.46 19.72 7.30
CA LEU A 225 -2.07 19.22 8.60
C LEU A 225 -1.39 17.85 8.52
N LEU A 226 -2.01 16.90 7.82
CA LEU A 226 -1.44 15.57 7.60
C LEU A 226 -0.10 15.65 6.86
N LEU A 227 0.03 16.54 5.87
CA LEU A 227 1.28 16.78 5.15
C LEU A 227 2.41 17.25 6.05
N ARG A 228 2.14 18.20 6.97
CA ARG A 228 3.15 18.69 7.91
C ARG A 228 3.61 17.60 8.86
N ILE A 229 2.67 16.81 9.37
CA ILE A 229 2.94 15.67 10.24
C ILE A 229 3.78 14.61 9.50
N TRP A 230 3.38 14.24 8.27
CA TRP A 230 4.12 13.31 7.44
C TRP A 230 5.53 13.81 7.13
N ASN A 231 5.67 15.05 6.67
CA ASN A 231 6.97 15.62 6.32
C ASN A 231 7.90 15.72 7.53
N ARG A 232 7.35 16.00 8.72
CA ARG A 232 8.08 15.91 9.98
C ARG A 232 8.56 14.48 10.24
N GLU A 233 7.67 13.49 10.13
CA GLU A 233 8.03 12.09 10.35
C GLU A 233 9.11 11.62 9.38
N THR A 234 9.01 11.98 8.09
CA THR A 234 10.04 11.68 7.09
C THR A 234 11.39 12.27 7.46
N ALA A 235 11.42 13.50 7.99
CA ALA A 235 12.65 14.16 8.42
C ALA A 235 13.25 13.53 9.69
N LEU A 236 12.43 12.99 10.59
CA LEU A 236 12.87 12.38 11.85
C LEU A 236 13.28 10.91 11.71
N SER A 237 12.56 10.12 10.91
CA SER A 237 12.70 8.66 10.85
C SER A 237 13.18 8.13 9.49
N CYS A 238 13.50 9.02 8.54
CA CYS A 238 13.81 8.64 7.16
C CYS A 238 12.70 7.73 6.58
N ALA A 239 11.46 8.22 6.53
CA ALA A 239 10.32 7.44 6.07
C ALA A 239 10.07 7.58 4.55
N ALA A 240 9.53 6.54 3.94
CA ALA A 240 8.97 6.53 2.58
C ALA A 240 7.47 6.24 2.63
N LEU A 241 6.72 6.75 1.66
CA LEU A 241 5.26 6.58 1.59
C LEU A 241 4.84 5.68 0.45
N LEU A 242 3.91 4.76 0.70
CA LEU A 242 3.13 4.07 -0.32
C LEU A 242 1.68 4.51 -0.22
N ILE A 243 1.14 5.14 -1.26
CA ILE A 243 -0.28 5.48 -1.36
C ILE A 243 -0.99 4.36 -2.14
N GLU A 244 -1.99 3.73 -1.53
CA GLU A 244 -2.74 2.64 -2.15
C GLU A 244 -4.17 3.06 -2.48
N SER A 245 -4.58 2.90 -3.74
CA SER A 245 -5.96 3.15 -4.14
C SER A 245 -6.86 1.97 -3.77
N GLY A 246 -7.98 2.26 -3.10
CA GLY A 246 -9.13 1.36 -2.93
C GLY A 246 -10.16 1.46 -4.05
N GLY A 247 -9.84 2.18 -5.13
CA GLY A 247 -10.76 2.54 -6.21
C GLY A 247 -11.75 3.62 -5.79
N GLU A 248 -11.21 4.66 -5.16
CA GLU A 248 -11.88 5.91 -4.84
C GLU A 248 -12.34 6.63 -6.13
N PRO A 249 -13.44 7.40 -6.08
CA PRO A 249 -13.96 8.09 -7.25
C PRO A 249 -13.09 9.25 -7.72
N SER A 250 -12.26 9.82 -6.83
CA SER A 250 -11.34 10.91 -7.15
C SER A 250 -9.98 10.66 -6.52
N LEU A 251 -8.93 10.79 -7.34
CA LEU A 251 -7.54 10.72 -6.91
C LEU A 251 -6.93 12.10 -6.65
N GLU A 252 -7.70 13.19 -6.76
CA GLU A 252 -7.22 14.55 -6.55
C GLU A 252 -6.62 14.76 -5.14
N PRO A 253 -7.23 14.29 -4.04
CA PRO A 253 -6.64 14.45 -2.70
C PRO A 253 -5.28 13.74 -2.58
N ALA A 254 -5.17 12.54 -3.14
CA ALA A 254 -3.95 11.75 -3.16
C ALA A 254 -2.86 12.39 -4.02
N ALA A 255 -3.21 12.93 -5.19
CA ALA A 255 -2.27 13.64 -6.06
C ALA A 255 -1.76 14.94 -5.40
N ALA A 256 -2.65 15.72 -4.80
CA ALA A 256 -2.29 16.94 -4.07
C ALA A 256 -1.45 16.66 -2.82
N PHE A 257 -1.63 15.50 -2.18
CA PHE A 257 -0.77 15.04 -1.09
C PHE A 257 0.61 14.62 -1.61
N ALA A 258 0.66 13.76 -2.63
CA ALA A 258 1.90 13.28 -3.25
C ALA A 258 2.77 14.42 -3.82
N GLU A 259 2.15 15.50 -4.30
CA GLU A 259 2.85 16.71 -4.75
C GLU A 259 3.79 17.30 -3.69
N ARG A 260 3.42 17.24 -2.41
CA ARG A 260 4.12 17.95 -1.32
C ARG A 260 4.69 17.01 -0.24
N ALA A 261 4.42 15.72 -0.34
CA ALA A 261 4.90 14.72 0.61
C ALA A 261 6.42 14.53 0.47
N ALA A 262 7.15 14.74 1.57
CA ALA A 262 8.58 14.55 1.62
C ALA A 262 8.95 13.06 1.51
N GLY A 263 10.18 12.80 1.05
CA GLY A 263 10.71 11.46 0.87
C GLY A 263 10.28 10.80 -0.43
N CYS A 264 10.63 9.52 -0.57
CA CYS A 264 10.20 8.72 -1.71
C CYS A 264 8.71 8.40 -1.58
N VAL A 265 7.96 8.67 -2.65
CA VAL A 265 6.52 8.42 -2.71
C VAL A 265 6.25 7.39 -3.79
N PHE A 266 5.70 6.25 -3.37
CA PHE A 266 5.17 5.20 -4.21
C PHE A 266 3.66 5.33 -4.28
N TYR A 267 3.09 4.94 -5.39
CA TYR A 267 1.65 4.87 -5.56
C TYR A 267 1.25 3.56 -6.24
N SER A 268 0.28 2.85 -5.68
CA SER A 268 -0.30 1.64 -6.25
C SER A 268 -1.78 1.86 -6.54
N GLY A 269 -2.12 1.87 -7.83
CA GLY A 269 -3.50 2.02 -8.29
C GLY A 269 -3.59 1.81 -9.80
N PRO A 270 -4.81 1.64 -10.35
CA PRO A 270 -5.01 1.40 -11.77
C PRO A 270 -4.64 2.63 -12.61
N ASP A 271 -5.08 3.80 -12.18
CA ASP A 271 -4.83 5.07 -12.86
C ASP A 271 -3.68 5.83 -12.21
N PRO A 272 -2.75 6.42 -12.99
CA PRO A 272 -1.63 7.17 -12.43
C PRO A 272 -2.10 8.42 -11.69
N LEU A 273 -1.44 8.73 -10.57
CA LEU A 273 -1.55 10.06 -9.96
C LEU A 273 -1.03 11.13 -10.93
N ARG A 274 -1.64 12.30 -10.90
CA ARG A 274 -1.22 13.47 -11.69
C ARG A 274 -0.94 14.65 -10.75
N PRO A 275 0.22 14.65 -10.06
CA PRO A 275 0.69 15.83 -9.34
C PRO A 275 0.91 17.00 -10.32
N ALA A 276 0.87 18.23 -9.81
CA ALA A 276 0.88 19.43 -10.64
C ALA A 276 2.28 19.75 -11.21
N SER A 277 3.31 19.59 -10.38
CA SER A 277 4.70 19.85 -10.76
C SER A 277 5.62 18.65 -10.52
N ARG A 278 5.26 17.74 -9.61
CA ARG A 278 6.06 16.55 -9.32
C ARG A 278 5.89 15.50 -10.42
N GLY A 279 7.00 15.11 -11.05
CA GLY A 279 7.02 14.07 -12.09
C GLY A 279 6.48 12.73 -11.57
N THR A 280 5.88 11.94 -12.46
CA THR A 280 5.42 10.57 -12.16
C THR A 280 6.10 9.59 -13.11
N LEU A 281 6.67 8.53 -12.55
CA LEU A 281 7.34 7.47 -13.30
C LEU A 281 6.63 6.14 -13.05
N ARG A 282 6.31 5.43 -14.13
CA ARG A 282 5.61 4.15 -14.06
C ARG A 282 6.59 2.99 -14.13
N VAL A 283 6.45 2.05 -13.19
CA VAL A 283 7.17 0.77 -13.15
C VAL A 283 6.14 -0.35 -13.05
N GLU A 284 6.21 -1.31 -13.96
CA GLU A 284 5.33 -2.47 -13.96
C GLU A 284 5.83 -3.52 -12.96
N VAL A 285 4.96 -3.94 -12.05
CA VAL A 285 5.20 -5.05 -11.12
C VAL A 285 4.09 -6.08 -11.32
N ASN A 286 4.42 -7.08 -12.11
CA ASN A 286 3.53 -8.20 -12.39
C ASN A 286 3.87 -9.39 -11.49
N LYS A 287 2.97 -10.36 -11.48
CA LYS A 287 3.22 -11.64 -10.82
C LYS A 287 4.39 -12.36 -11.50
N PRO A 288 5.07 -13.27 -10.78
CA PRO A 288 6.17 -14.02 -11.34
C PRO A 288 5.70 -14.78 -12.58
N ALA A 289 6.52 -14.81 -13.63
CA ALA A 289 6.24 -15.62 -14.81
C ALA A 289 6.20 -17.12 -14.45
N ALA A 290 5.59 -17.96 -15.28
CA ALA A 290 5.47 -19.41 -15.01
C ALA A 290 6.80 -20.09 -14.62
N VAL A 291 7.89 -19.74 -15.33
CA VAL A 291 9.25 -20.23 -15.02
C VAL A 291 9.70 -19.80 -13.61
N GLU A 292 9.41 -18.57 -13.22
CA GLU A 292 9.76 -18.05 -11.90
C GLU A 292 8.88 -18.69 -10.81
N GLN A 293 7.58 -18.88 -11.07
CA GLN A 293 6.68 -19.57 -10.15
C GLN A 293 7.14 -21.00 -9.88
N TYR A 294 7.56 -21.73 -10.93
CA TYR A 294 8.11 -23.08 -10.82
C TYR A 294 9.33 -23.11 -9.91
N GLU A 295 10.29 -22.20 -10.09
CA GLU A 295 11.49 -22.12 -9.25
C GLU A 295 11.16 -21.75 -7.79
N ILE A 296 10.18 -20.88 -7.56
CA ILE A 296 9.71 -20.56 -6.21
C ILE A 296 9.10 -21.80 -5.54
N TRP A 297 8.24 -22.53 -6.24
CA TRP A 297 7.67 -23.79 -5.75
C TRP A 297 8.75 -24.82 -5.40
N ARG A 298 9.69 -25.05 -6.31
CA ARG A 298 10.79 -26.01 -6.14
C ARG A 298 11.64 -25.68 -4.91
N ARG A 299 11.92 -24.38 -4.68
CA ARG A 299 12.65 -23.90 -3.50
C ARG A 299 11.90 -24.17 -2.20
N HIS A 300 10.59 -23.91 -2.16
CA HIS A 300 9.80 -24.06 -0.93
C HIS A 300 9.36 -25.50 -0.64
N LEU A 301 9.39 -26.38 -1.63
CA LEU A 301 9.12 -27.82 -1.48
C LEU A 301 10.40 -28.66 -1.25
N ASN A 302 11.55 -28.03 -1.02
CA ASN A 302 12.84 -28.69 -0.75
C ASN A 302 13.20 -29.77 -1.79
N GLY A 303 12.89 -29.54 -3.08
CA GLY A 303 13.16 -30.51 -4.15
C GLY A 303 12.12 -31.63 -4.31
N ALA A 304 11.12 -31.74 -3.43
CA ALA A 304 9.94 -32.58 -3.68
C ALA A 304 9.01 -32.01 -4.78
N GLY A 305 9.36 -30.84 -5.32
CA GLY A 305 8.63 -30.13 -6.37
C GLY A 305 9.03 -30.47 -7.82
N ASP A 306 9.99 -31.37 -8.04
CA ASP A 306 10.34 -31.86 -9.38
C ASP A 306 9.29 -32.89 -9.81
N GLY A 307 8.14 -32.40 -10.28
CA GLY A 307 7.05 -33.28 -10.66
C GLY A 307 5.90 -32.59 -11.37
N VAL A 308 5.14 -33.44 -12.07
CA VAL A 308 3.95 -33.09 -12.86
C VAL A 308 2.93 -32.27 -12.05
N GLU A 309 2.84 -32.46 -10.73
CA GLU A 309 1.91 -31.69 -9.90
C GLU A 309 2.24 -30.20 -9.80
N VAL A 310 3.53 -29.83 -9.74
CA VAL A 310 3.94 -28.40 -9.71
C VAL A 310 3.69 -27.76 -11.07
N GLU A 311 4.04 -28.45 -12.16
CA GLU A 311 3.73 -27.99 -13.53
C GLU A 311 2.23 -27.77 -13.70
N ARG A 312 1.40 -28.71 -13.21
CA ARG A 312 -0.06 -28.59 -13.24
C ARG A 312 -0.54 -27.36 -12.44
N VAL A 313 -0.01 -27.10 -11.26
CA VAL A 313 -0.39 -25.92 -10.46
C VAL A 313 0.02 -24.63 -11.17
N VAL A 314 1.27 -24.51 -11.62
CA VAL A 314 1.78 -23.32 -12.33
C VAL A 314 1.00 -23.08 -13.63
N SER A 315 0.63 -24.15 -14.33
CA SER A 315 -0.16 -24.03 -15.56
C SER A 315 -1.58 -23.54 -15.33
N GLN A 316 -2.16 -23.74 -14.13
CA GLN A 316 -3.57 -23.46 -13.85
C GLN A 316 -3.78 -22.18 -13.03
N PHE A 317 -2.95 -21.94 -12.01
CA PHE A 317 -3.12 -20.87 -11.03
C PHE A 317 -2.09 -19.77 -11.25
N ASP A 318 -2.55 -18.52 -11.36
CA ASP A 318 -1.67 -17.35 -11.46
C ASP A 318 -1.43 -16.71 -10.08
N LEU A 319 -0.36 -17.14 -9.41
CA LEU A 319 -0.09 -16.81 -8.00
C LEU A 319 1.12 -15.89 -7.84
N SER A 320 1.03 -14.94 -6.90
CA SER A 320 2.18 -14.16 -6.44
C SER A 320 3.16 -15.02 -5.62
N ALA A 321 4.41 -14.55 -5.48
CA ALA A 321 5.42 -15.25 -4.69
C ALA A 321 5.00 -15.49 -3.22
N GLY A 322 4.29 -14.53 -2.62
CA GLY A 322 3.74 -14.67 -1.26
C GLY A 322 2.64 -15.72 -1.18
N GLN A 323 1.78 -15.80 -2.19
CA GLN A 323 0.74 -16.83 -2.26
C GLN A 323 1.36 -18.23 -2.40
N ILE A 324 2.37 -18.39 -3.25
CA ILE A 324 3.11 -19.65 -3.41
C ILE A 324 3.74 -20.09 -2.09
N ARG A 325 4.38 -19.17 -1.35
CA ARG A 325 4.96 -19.47 -0.03
C ARG A 325 3.92 -19.97 0.97
N ALA A 326 2.79 -19.27 1.06
CA ALA A 326 1.71 -19.64 1.96
C ALA A 326 1.12 -21.01 1.59
N ALA A 327 0.92 -21.27 0.30
CA ALA A 327 0.40 -22.54 -0.19
C ALA A 327 1.38 -23.71 0.03
N ALA A 328 2.68 -23.50 -0.22
CA ALA A 328 3.72 -24.49 0.06
C ALA A 328 3.78 -24.86 1.55
N ALA A 329 3.69 -23.86 2.43
CA ALA A 329 3.65 -24.08 3.87
C ALA A 329 2.40 -24.86 4.31
N ALA A 330 1.22 -24.51 3.76
CA ALA A 330 -0.04 -25.18 4.08
C ALA A 330 -0.11 -26.62 3.54
N ALA A 331 0.59 -26.92 2.43
CA ALA A 331 0.69 -28.28 1.88
C ALA A 331 1.65 -29.19 2.67
N GLY A 332 2.50 -28.62 3.54
CA GLY A 332 3.40 -29.40 4.40
C GLY A 332 4.43 -30.23 3.63
N GLY A 333 4.78 -29.84 2.40
CA GLY A 333 5.71 -30.59 1.54
C GLY A 333 5.10 -31.77 0.78
N GLU A 334 3.76 -31.94 0.79
CA GLU A 334 3.06 -32.96 0.00
C GLU A 334 2.55 -32.40 -1.34
N PRO A 335 3.16 -32.78 -2.50
CA PRO A 335 2.76 -32.24 -3.80
C PRO A 335 1.30 -32.53 -4.18
N SER A 336 0.75 -33.65 -3.71
CA SER A 336 -0.64 -34.06 -3.99
C SER A 336 -1.69 -33.12 -3.40
N ARG A 337 -1.34 -32.32 -2.39
CA ARG A 337 -2.25 -31.36 -1.73
C ARG A 337 -2.21 -29.97 -2.35
N LEU A 338 -1.21 -29.68 -3.19
CA LEU A 338 -1.00 -28.35 -3.77
C LEU A 338 -2.23 -27.82 -4.49
N TRP A 339 -2.85 -28.66 -5.33
CA TRP A 339 -4.04 -28.28 -6.08
C TRP A 339 -5.20 -27.83 -5.16
N GLU A 340 -5.45 -28.57 -4.08
CA GLU A 340 -6.53 -28.27 -3.16
C GLU A 340 -6.24 -27.03 -2.31
N VAL A 341 -4.98 -26.83 -1.92
CA VAL A 341 -4.52 -25.66 -1.17
C VAL A 341 -4.61 -24.40 -2.01
N CYS A 342 -4.10 -24.42 -3.25
CA CYS A 342 -4.20 -23.30 -4.18
C CYS A 342 -5.66 -22.94 -4.46
N ARG A 343 -6.49 -23.94 -4.74
CA ARG A 343 -7.94 -23.74 -4.91
C ARG A 343 -8.57 -23.12 -3.67
N ALA A 344 -8.27 -23.63 -2.47
CA ALA A 344 -8.82 -23.11 -1.23
C ALA A 344 -8.38 -21.66 -0.92
N GLN A 345 -7.14 -21.31 -1.26
CA GLN A 345 -6.59 -19.97 -1.06
C GLN A 345 -7.28 -18.91 -1.93
N SER A 346 -7.72 -19.28 -3.13
CA SER A 346 -8.35 -18.33 -4.07
C SER A 346 -9.86 -18.15 -3.85
N ARG A 347 -10.51 -19.00 -3.04
CA ARG A 347 -11.96 -18.94 -2.76
C ARG A 347 -12.49 -17.61 -2.19
N PRO A 348 -11.89 -17.02 -1.13
CA PRO A 348 -12.48 -15.87 -0.45
C PRO A 348 -12.68 -14.65 -1.36
N ARG A 349 -11.85 -14.49 -2.38
CA ARG A 349 -11.93 -13.35 -3.32
C ARG A 349 -13.15 -13.40 -4.23
N LEU A 350 -13.69 -14.60 -4.49
CA LEU A 350 -14.81 -14.83 -5.38
C LEU A 350 -16.15 -14.96 -4.65
N GLU A 351 -16.18 -15.47 -3.41
CA GLU A 351 -17.43 -15.64 -2.63
C GLU A 351 -18.11 -14.29 -2.30
N ASP A 352 -17.35 -13.19 -2.23
CA ASP A 352 -17.91 -11.83 -2.04
C ASP A 352 -18.64 -11.29 -3.29
N LEU A 353 -18.37 -11.86 -4.46
CA LEU A 353 -18.78 -11.32 -5.77
C LEU A 353 -19.65 -12.27 -6.59
N ALA A 354 -19.69 -13.56 -6.24
CA ALA A 354 -20.34 -14.60 -7.00
C ALA A 354 -20.84 -15.73 -6.10
N GLU A 355 -21.91 -16.41 -6.53
CA GLU A 355 -22.45 -17.55 -5.80
C GLU A 355 -21.68 -18.82 -6.17
N ARG A 356 -21.03 -19.44 -5.20
CA ARG A 356 -20.34 -20.71 -5.42
C ARG A 356 -21.33 -21.86 -5.53
N ILE A 357 -21.34 -22.53 -6.68
CA ILE A 357 -22.06 -23.79 -6.87
C ILE A 357 -21.15 -24.91 -6.38
N ARG A 358 -21.64 -25.74 -5.46
CA ARG A 358 -20.99 -27.00 -5.10
C ARG A 358 -21.39 -28.04 -6.14
N PRO A 359 -20.45 -28.58 -6.95
CA PRO A 359 -20.80 -29.58 -7.94
C PRO A 359 -21.35 -30.82 -7.23
N THR A 360 -22.59 -31.18 -7.56
CA THR A 360 -23.22 -32.43 -7.13
C THR A 360 -23.33 -33.43 -8.26
N ALA A 361 -23.30 -32.93 -9.51
CA ALA A 361 -23.34 -33.74 -10.71
C ALA A 361 -21.98 -34.34 -11.09
N SER A 362 -22.02 -35.54 -11.67
CA SER A 362 -20.88 -36.26 -12.25
C SER A 362 -21.24 -36.81 -13.62
N TRP A 363 -20.29 -37.44 -14.31
CA TRP A 363 -20.53 -38.09 -15.60
C TRP A 363 -21.62 -39.17 -15.58
N ASP A 364 -21.94 -39.70 -14.39
CA ASP A 364 -22.98 -40.71 -14.20
C ASP A 364 -24.37 -40.10 -13.98
N SER A 365 -24.44 -38.83 -13.55
CA SER A 365 -25.71 -38.14 -13.33
C SER A 365 -26.24 -37.42 -14.56
N ILE A 366 -25.40 -37.21 -15.59
CA ILE A 366 -25.77 -36.49 -16.80
C ILE A 366 -25.93 -37.45 -17.99
N VAL A 367 -27.13 -37.50 -18.56
CA VAL A 367 -27.43 -38.29 -19.75
C VAL A 367 -27.34 -37.38 -20.97
N LEU A 368 -26.34 -37.60 -21.81
CA LEU A 368 -26.10 -36.83 -23.03
C LEU A 368 -25.96 -37.78 -24.23
N PRO A 369 -26.36 -37.34 -25.43
CA PRO A 369 -25.98 -38.04 -26.65
C PRO A 369 -24.45 -38.02 -26.82
N GLU A 370 -23.91 -39.01 -27.54
CA GLU A 370 -22.47 -39.23 -27.65
C GLU A 370 -21.70 -38.01 -28.18
N THR A 371 -22.31 -37.25 -29.09
CA THR A 371 -21.70 -36.05 -29.67
C THR A 371 -21.49 -34.96 -28.61
N GLN A 372 -22.50 -34.61 -27.82
CA GLN A 372 -22.36 -33.61 -26.76
C GLN A 372 -21.44 -34.10 -25.64
N ARG A 373 -21.47 -35.41 -25.31
CA ARG A 373 -20.52 -36.01 -24.35
C ARG A 373 -19.08 -35.86 -24.85
N GLY A 374 -18.84 -36.12 -26.14
CA GLY A 374 -17.55 -35.91 -26.80
C GLY A 374 -17.08 -34.46 -26.69
N THR A 375 -17.95 -33.49 -26.98
CA THR A 375 -17.61 -32.06 -26.86
C THR A 375 -17.21 -31.66 -25.44
N LEU A 376 -17.91 -32.15 -24.40
CA LEU A 376 -17.53 -31.85 -23.00
C LEU A 376 -16.17 -32.46 -22.63
N LEU A 377 -15.86 -33.65 -23.13
CA LEU A 377 -14.55 -34.29 -22.94
C LEU A 377 -13.44 -33.52 -23.65
N GLU A 378 -13.70 -33.02 -24.87
CA GLU A 378 -12.77 -32.17 -25.61
C GLU A 378 -12.48 -30.87 -24.86
N ILE A 379 -13.51 -30.19 -24.34
CA ILE A 379 -13.35 -28.98 -23.51
C ILE A 379 -12.45 -29.29 -22.30
N SER A 380 -12.75 -30.36 -21.56
CA SER A 380 -11.97 -30.77 -20.39
C SER A 380 -10.52 -31.05 -20.75
N ALA A 381 -10.30 -31.73 -21.88
CA ALA A 381 -8.97 -32.09 -22.34
C ALA A 381 -8.17 -30.87 -22.84
N GLN A 382 -8.83 -29.86 -23.42
CA GLN A 382 -8.23 -28.60 -23.81
C GLN A 382 -7.77 -27.80 -22.59
N VAL A 383 -8.59 -27.70 -21.54
CA VAL A 383 -8.20 -27.05 -20.26
C VAL A 383 -6.95 -27.74 -19.68
N ARG A 384 -6.96 -29.08 -19.59
CA ARG A 384 -5.83 -29.84 -19.02
C ARG A 384 -4.52 -29.69 -19.79
N ARG A 385 -4.58 -29.44 -21.11
CA ARG A 385 -3.42 -29.34 -21.99
C ARG A 385 -3.05 -27.90 -22.37
N ARG A 386 -3.62 -26.89 -21.70
CA ARG A 386 -3.41 -25.50 -22.09
C ARG A 386 -1.93 -25.11 -22.08
N ALA A 387 -1.16 -25.48 -21.05
CA ALA A 387 0.27 -25.14 -20.99
C ALA A 387 1.05 -25.78 -22.14
N THR A 388 0.79 -27.05 -22.46
CA THR A 388 1.46 -27.70 -23.59
C THR A 388 1.11 -27.02 -24.92
N VAL A 389 -0.14 -26.66 -25.14
CA VAL A 389 -0.57 -26.03 -26.40
C VAL A 389 -0.05 -24.59 -26.50
N TYR A 390 -0.20 -23.81 -25.45
CA TYR A 390 0.09 -22.38 -25.47
C TYR A 390 1.56 -22.07 -25.24
N ASP A 391 2.22 -22.78 -24.33
CA ASP A 391 3.62 -22.54 -23.96
C ASP A 391 4.55 -23.45 -24.75
N ASP A 392 4.45 -24.78 -24.61
CA ASP A 392 5.40 -25.72 -25.23
C ASP A 392 5.34 -25.69 -26.76
N TRP A 393 4.14 -25.61 -27.34
CA TRP A 393 3.94 -25.50 -28.78
C TRP A 393 3.93 -24.05 -29.28
N GLY A 394 3.99 -23.07 -28.38
CA GLY A 394 4.12 -21.65 -28.69
C GLY A 394 2.89 -20.97 -29.30
N PHE A 395 1.69 -21.55 -29.16
CA PHE A 395 0.47 -20.90 -29.68
C PHE A 395 0.12 -19.61 -28.96
N ALA A 396 0.55 -19.41 -27.71
CA ALA A 396 0.32 -18.17 -26.98
C ALA A 396 0.86 -16.95 -27.75
N ALA A 397 2.07 -17.08 -28.33
CA ALA A 397 2.71 -15.98 -29.05
C ALA A 397 2.03 -15.64 -30.39
N GLN A 398 1.18 -16.52 -30.92
CA GLN A 398 0.47 -16.33 -32.17
C GLN A 398 -1.00 -15.92 -31.98
N CYS A 399 -1.53 -16.05 -30.76
CA CYS A 399 -2.88 -15.64 -30.42
C CYS A 399 -2.92 -14.16 -30.02
N ALA A 400 -3.58 -13.34 -30.84
CA ALA A 400 -3.89 -11.94 -30.51
C ALA A 400 -5.08 -11.77 -29.54
N ARG A 401 -5.62 -12.88 -29.01
CA ARG A 401 -6.81 -12.97 -28.15
C ARG A 401 -6.49 -13.85 -26.93
N GLY A 402 -7.26 -13.67 -25.87
CA GLY A 402 -7.14 -14.34 -24.59
C GLY A 402 -7.12 -15.86 -24.68
N LEU A 403 -6.44 -16.47 -23.70
CA LEU A 403 -6.19 -17.91 -23.62
C LEU A 403 -7.30 -18.66 -22.85
N GLY A 404 -8.39 -17.96 -22.52
CA GLY A 404 -9.56 -18.52 -21.85
C GLY A 404 -10.36 -19.45 -22.76
N ILE A 405 -11.00 -20.44 -22.16
CA ILE A 405 -11.90 -21.35 -22.87
C ILE A 405 -13.33 -20.90 -22.61
N THR A 406 -14.01 -20.45 -23.65
CA THR A 406 -15.42 -20.03 -23.59
C THR A 406 -16.30 -21.09 -24.23
N ALA A 407 -17.30 -21.57 -23.49
CA ALA A 407 -18.29 -22.53 -23.97
C ALA A 407 -19.71 -21.96 -23.83
N LEU A 408 -20.52 -22.09 -24.88
CA LEU A 408 -21.92 -21.67 -24.88
C LEU A 408 -22.83 -22.91 -24.82
N PHE A 409 -23.58 -23.04 -23.72
CA PHE A 409 -24.59 -24.08 -23.58
C PHE A 409 -25.96 -23.56 -24.03
N ALA A 410 -26.46 -24.06 -25.16
CA ALA A 410 -27.75 -23.67 -25.72
C ALA A 410 -28.72 -24.86 -25.76
N GLY A 411 -29.97 -24.61 -25.35
CA GLY A 411 -31.02 -25.62 -25.33
C GLY A 411 -32.22 -25.21 -24.46
N PRO A 412 -33.32 -25.96 -24.51
CA PRO A 412 -34.52 -25.65 -23.72
C PRO A 412 -34.24 -25.61 -22.22
N SER A 413 -35.12 -24.96 -21.46
CA SER A 413 -35.04 -24.98 -19.99
C SER A 413 -35.12 -26.43 -19.48
N GLY A 414 -34.31 -26.77 -18.48
CA GLY A 414 -34.22 -28.14 -17.94
C GLY A 414 -33.37 -29.14 -18.73
N ALA A 415 -32.73 -28.75 -19.84
CA ALA A 415 -31.87 -29.64 -20.64
C ALA A 415 -30.52 -30.02 -20.01
N GLY A 416 -30.30 -29.73 -18.72
CA GLY A 416 -29.05 -30.06 -18.01
C GLY A 416 -27.87 -29.14 -18.29
N LYS A 417 -28.08 -27.89 -18.75
CA LYS A 417 -27.01 -26.93 -19.05
C LYS A 417 -26.12 -26.63 -17.83
N THR A 418 -26.73 -26.26 -16.70
CA THR A 418 -26.04 -26.04 -15.43
C THR A 418 -25.36 -27.31 -14.93
N MET A 419 -26.03 -28.46 -15.10
CA MET A 419 -25.48 -29.77 -14.73
C MET A 419 -24.22 -30.12 -15.53
N ALA A 420 -24.16 -29.76 -16.82
CA ALA A 420 -22.97 -29.94 -17.64
C ALA A 420 -21.79 -29.10 -17.14
N ALA A 421 -22.04 -27.86 -16.70
CA ALA A 421 -21.02 -27.02 -16.08
C ALA A 421 -20.52 -27.62 -14.74
N GLU A 422 -21.41 -28.18 -13.92
CA GLU A 422 -21.03 -28.90 -12.69
C GLU A 422 -20.15 -30.13 -13.00
N VAL A 423 -20.49 -30.91 -14.03
CA VAL A 423 -19.69 -32.07 -14.47
C VAL A 423 -18.29 -31.63 -14.89
N LEU A 424 -18.16 -30.55 -15.65
CA LEU A 424 -16.86 -29.99 -16.03
C LEU A 424 -16.06 -29.53 -14.80
N ALA A 425 -16.69 -28.84 -13.85
CA ALA A 425 -16.06 -28.39 -12.62
C ALA A 425 -15.55 -29.56 -11.77
N ALA A 426 -16.35 -30.61 -11.63
CA ALA A 426 -15.98 -31.84 -10.91
C ALA A 426 -14.82 -32.56 -11.61
N GLU A 427 -14.87 -32.71 -12.94
CA GLU A 427 -13.83 -33.33 -13.75
C GLU A 427 -12.49 -32.58 -13.63
N LEU A 428 -12.52 -31.26 -13.75
CA LEU A 428 -11.35 -30.39 -13.70
C LEU A 428 -10.86 -30.12 -12.27
N ARG A 429 -11.65 -30.50 -11.25
CA ARG A 429 -11.42 -30.20 -9.82
C ARG A 429 -11.29 -28.70 -9.52
N LEU A 430 -12.08 -27.88 -10.23
CA LEU A 430 -12.13 -26.43 -10.10
C LEU A 430 -13.42 -26.01 -9.39
N ASP A 431 -13.38 -24.85 -8.73
CA ASP A 431 -14.60 -24.27 -8.16
C ASP A 431 -15.46 -23.65 -9.27
N LEU A 432 -16.79 -23.84 -9.17
CA LEU A 432 -17.79 -23.28 -10.09
C LEU A 432 -18.48 -22.09 -9.43
N TYR A 433 -18.47 -20.94 -10.09
CA TYR A 433 -19.14 -19.73 -9.62
C TYR A 433 -20.21 -19.30 -10.60
N ARG A 434 -21.42 -19.11 -10.09
CA ARG A 434 -22.52 -18.51 -10.83
C ARG A 434 -22.47 -17.00 -10.68
N ILE A 435 -22.43 -16.30 -11.81
CA ILE A 435 -22.53 -14.85 -11.86
C ILE A 435 -23.98 -14.50 -12.13
N ASP A 436 -24.64 -13.90 -11.14
CA ASP A 436 -25.95 -13.30 -11.32
C ASP A 436 -25.78 -11.91 -11.93
N LEU A 437 -25.96 -11.83 -13.24
CA LEU A 437 -25.82 -10.60 -14.00
C LEU A 437 -26.86 -9.55 -13.59
N SER A 438 -28.03 -9.97 -13.11
CA SER A 438 -29.07 -9.05 -12.62
C SER A 438 -28.67 -8.35 -11.30
N ALA A 439 -27.84 -9.02 -10.48
CA ALA A 439 -27.28 -8.45 -9.26
C ALA A 439 -26.04 -7.58 -9.53
N VAL A 440 -25.30 -7.84 -10.61
CA VAL A 440 -24.10 -7.08 -10.99
C VAL A 440 -24.46 -5.77 -11.68
N ILE A 441 -25.56 -5.72 -12.45
CA ILE A 441 -26.09 -4.49 -13.09
C ILE A 441 -26.75 -3.61 -12.01
N SER A 442 -25.94 -2.81 -11.34
CA SER A 442 -26.42 -1.84 -10.34
C SER A 442 -26.95 -0.56 -11.00
N LYS A 443 -27.71 0.24 -10.25
CA LYS A 443 -28.17 1.59 -10.68
C LYS A 443 -27.01 2.60 -10.84
N TYR A 444 -25.78 2.24 -10.47
CA TYR A 444 -24.62 3.12 -10.42
C TYR A 444 -23.59 2.74 -11.50
N ILE A 445 -23.49 3.61 -12.50
CA ILE A 445 -22.59 3.46 -13.67
C ILE A 445 -21.13 3.39 -13.18
N GLY A 446 -20.39 2.36 -13.62
CA GLY A 446 -18.96 2.15 -13.31
C GLY A 446 -18.70 1.16 -12.16
N GLU A 447 -19.65 0.97 -11.24
CA GLU A 447 -19.51 -0.02 -10.17
C GLU A 447 -19.67 -1.46 -10.70
N THR A 448 -20.58 -1.66 -11.66
CA THR A 448 -20.74 -2.92 -12.41
C THR A 448 -19.42 -3.35 -13.06
N GLU A 449 -18.74 -2.45 -13.77
CA GLU A 449 -17.47 -2.75 -14.46
C GLU A 449 -16.37 -3.12 -13.46
N LYS A 450 -16.27 -2.37 -12.35
CA LYS A 450 -15.31 -2.65 -11.27
C LYS A 450 -15.56 -4.02 -10.65
N ASN A 451 -16.83 -4.40 -10.44
CA ASN A 451 -17.20 -5.70 -9.90
C ASN A 451 -16.91 -6.83 -10.89
N LEU A 452 -17.27 -6.68 -12.16
CA LEU A 452 -16.93 -7.65 -13.21
C LEU A 452 -15.41 -7.83 -13.33
N ARG A 453 -14.65 -6.74 -13.33
CA ARG A 453 -13.19 -6.79 -13.34
C ARG A 453 -12.65 -7.64 -12.19
N ARG A 454 -13.12 -7.37 -10.97
CA ARG A 454 -12.70 -8.13 -9.77
C ARG A 454 -13.05 -9.62 -9.87
N VAL A 455 -14.21 -9.97 -10.45
CA VAL A 455 -14.60 -11.37 -10.68
C VAL A 455 -13.65 -12.06 -11.65
N PHE A 456 -13.41 -11.47 -12.83
CA PHE A 456 -12.51 -12.07 -13.82
C PHE A 456 -11.08 -12.14 -13.31
N ASP A 457 -10.57 -11.07 -12.69
CA ASP A 457 -9.23 -11.06 -12.10
C ASP A 457 -9.12 -12.21 -11.10
N ALA A 458 -10.02 -12.30 -10.11
CA ALA A 458 -9.97 -13.37 -9.10
C ALA A 458 -10.15 -14.79 -9.70
N ALA A 459 -10.91 -14.93 -10.80
CA ALA A 459 -11.07 -16.20 -11.50
C ALA A 459 -9.80 -16.62 -12.26
N GLU A 460 -9.08 -15.67 -12.87
CA GLU A 460 -7.77 -15.91 -13.50
C GLU A 460 -6.74 -16.37 -12.45
N GLU A 461 -6.72 -15.76 -11.27
CA GLU A 461 -5.81 -16.16 -10.18
C GLU A 461 -6.14 -17.54 -9.62
N GLY A 462 -7.42 -17.81 -9.40
CA GLY A 462 -7.92 -19.05 -8.78
C GLY A 462 -8.13 -20.20 -9.74
N GLY A 463 -7.98 -19.98 -11.05
CA GLY A 463 -8.29 -20.95 -12.08
C GLY A 463 -9.73 -21.45 -11.99
N ALA A 464 -10.71 -20.57 -11.76
CA ALA A 464 -12.11 -20.95 -11.52
C ALA A 464 -12.95 -21.04 -12.80
N ILE A 465 -14.10 -21.75 -12.74
CA ILE A 465 -15.10 -21.77 -13.83
C ILE A 465 -16.18 -20.73 -13.51
N LEU A 466 -16.38 -19.79 -14.42
CA LEU A 466 -17.45 -18.79 -14.33
C LEU A 466 -18.66 -19.23 -15.17
N LEU A 467 -19.81 -19.39 -14.53
CA LEU A 467 -21.09 -19.68 -15.15
C LEU A 467 -21.93 -18.41 -15.20
N PHE A 468 -22.14 -17.91 -16.41
CA PHE A 468 -23.09 -16.83 -16.69
C PHE A 468 -24.43 -17.47 -17.08
N ASP A 469 -25.39 -17.47 -16.16
CA ASP A 469 -26.74 -17.96 -16.44
C ASP A 469 -27.58 -16.88 -17.14
N GLU A 470 -28.58 -17.28 -17.92
CA GLU A 470 -29.46 -16.35 -18.67
C GLU A 470 -28.72 -15.35 -19.56
N ALA A 471 -27.65 -15.82 -20.21
CA ALA A 471 -26.79 -14.99 -21.06
C ALA A 471 -27.54 -14.30 -22.22
N ASP A 472 -28.70 -14.84 -22.63
CA ASP A 472 -29.58 -14.23 -23.64
C ASP A 472 -30.16 -12.87 -23.22
N ALA A 473 -30.28 -12.62 -21.91
CA ALA A 473 -30.67 -11.31 -21.38
C ALA A 473 -29.62 -10.22 -21.65
N LEU A 474 -28.33 -10.59 -21.80
CA LEU A 474 -27.23 -9.66 -22.08
C LEU A 474 -26.80 -9.65 -23.53
N PHE A 475 -26.67 -10.81 -24.17
CA PHE A 475 -26.18 -10.94 -25.55
C PHE A 475 -27.29 -10.83 -26.61
N GLY A 476 -28.43 -10.22 -26.26
CA GLY A 476 -29.51 -9.93 -27.19
C GLY A 476 -29.06 -9.12 -28.40
N LYS A 477 -29.80 -9.19 -29.52
CA LYS A 477 -29.55 -8.32 -30.68
C LYS A 477 -29.55 -6.87 -30.20
N ARG A 478 -28.47 -6.12 -30.52
CA ARG A 478 -28.38 -4.67 -30.27
C ARG A 478 -29.71 -4.01 -30.69
N SER A 479 -30.54 -3.65 -29.71
CA SER A 479 -31.76 -2.90 -29.97
C SER A 479 -31.34 -1.51 -30.48
N GLU A 480 -32.08 -0.96 -31.45
CA GLU A 480 -31.93 0.45 -31.79
C GLU A 480 -32.08 1.27 -30.51
N VAL A 481 -31.07 2.08 -30.17
CA VAL A 481 -30.98 2.86 -28.94
C VAL A 481 -32.20 3.76 -28.82
N LYS A 482 -33.19 3.35 -28.03
CA LYS A 482 -34.39 4.15 -27.76
C LYS A 482 -34.32 4.86 -26.41
N ASP A 483 -33.53 4.33 -25.47
CA ASP A 483 -33.37 4.94 -24.16
C ASP A 483 -31.92 4.91 -23.66
N SER A 484 -31.64 5.72 -22.65
CA SER A 484 -30.36 5.80 -21.96
C SER A 484 -29.96 4.46 -21.34
N HIS A 485 -30.91 3.67 -20.82
CA HIS A 485 -30.71 2.33 -20.26
C HIS A 485 -30.14 1.33 -21.27
N ASP A 486 -30.60 1.35 -22.53
CA ASP A 486 -30.13 0.45 -23.59
C ASP A 486 -28.67 0.73 -23.98
N ARG A 487 -28.23 1.98 -23.87
CA ARG A 487 -26.86 2.37 -24.19
C ARG A 487 -25.87 1.82 -23.15
N TYR A 488 -26.26 1.74 -21.88
CA TYR A 488 -25.42 1.23 -20.80
C TYR A 488 -25.26 -0.30 -20.85
N ALA A 489 -26.35 -1.03 -21.09
CA ALA A 489 -26.29 -2.49 -21.29
C ALA A 489 -25.32 -2.88 -22.42
N ASN A 490 -25.28 -2.11 -23.52
CA ASN A 490 -24.36 -2.34 -24.63
C ASN A 490 -22.88 -2.10 -24.27
N ILE A 491 -22.58 -1.14 -23.38
CA ILE A 491 -21.20 -0.87 -22.92
C ILE A 491 -20.72 -1.99 -22.01
N GLU A 492 -21.58 -2.48 -21.10
CA GLU A 492 -21.26 -3.58 -20.18
C GLU A 492 -21.04 -4.90 -20.93
N VAL A 493 -21.85 -5.18 -21.96
CA VAL A 493 -21.66 -6.33 -22.86
C VAL A 493 -20.34 -6.21 -23.62
N SER A 494 -19.97 -5.01 -24.07
CA SER A 494 -18.68 -4.79 -24.74
C SER A 494 -17.51 -5.05 -23.80
N TYR A 495 -17.63 -4.65 -22.53
CA TYR A 495 -16.62 -4.94 -21.51
C TYR A 495 -16.50 -6.44 -21.21
N LEU A 496 -17.63 -7.14 -21.06
CA LEU A 496 -17.67 -8.60 -20.88
C LEU A 496 -16.99 -9.32 -22.05
N LEU A 497 -17.33 -8.96 -23.29
CA LEU A 497 -16.71 -9.53 -24.49
C LEU A 497 -15.20 -9.26 -24.51
N GLN A 498 -14.80 -8.03 -24.23
CA GLN A 498 -13.38 -7.67 -24.17
C GLN A 498 -12.63 -8.49 -23.12
N ARG A 499 -13.20 -8.70 -21.92
CA ARG A 499 -12.57 -9.51 -20.86
C ARG A 499 -12.57 -11.00 -21.19
N THR A 500 -13.58 -11.52 -21.89
CA THR A 500 -13.54 -12.92 -22.36
C THR A 500 -12.54 -13.13 -23.50
N GLU A 501 -12.19 -12.06 -24.22
CA GLU A 501 -11.23 -12.06 -25.33
C GLU A 501 -9.83 -11.59 -24.91
N SER A 502 -9.60 -11.20 -23.65
CA SER A 502 -8.30 -10.83 -23.07
C SER A 502 -7.77 -11.94 -22.20
#